data_AF-A0A2M8DHX7-F1
#
_entry.id   AF-A0A2M8DHX7-F1
#
_cell.length_a   1.000
_cell.length_b   1.000
_cell.length_c   1.000
_cell.angle_alpha   90.00
_cell.angle_beta   90.00
_cell.angle_gamma   90.00
#
_symmetry.space_group_name_H-M   'P 1'
#
loop_
_entity.id
_entity.type
_entity.pdbx_description
1 polymer ?
#
loop_
_entity_poly.entity_id
_entity_poly.type
_entity_poly.pdbx_seq_one_letter_code
_entity_poly.pdbx_strand_id
1 'polypeptide(L)'
;MADPIATHTAALVAALMGSEEMARMRAAEARVENEPAAAACLRRYLEAQGGYAANPTAEGAGRLSAALEVARAQPAIATLMAAQQALLARVQTAQTALWRAIGVEPDRGCAPPPSGTAPPTAL
;
A
#
# COMPACT_ATOMS: atom_id res chain seq x y z
N MET A 1 -29.06 -20.10 -5.44
CA MET A 1 -28.50 -19.02 -6.30
C MET A 1 -27.20 -18.55 -5.68
N ALA A 2 -26.11 -18.45 -6.45
CA ALA A 2 -24.86 -17.89 -5.95
C ALA A 2 -25.01 -16.37 -5.74
N ASP A 3 -24.39 -15.84 -4.68
CA ASP A 3 -24.37 -14.41 -4.41
C ASP A 3 -23.62 -13.69 -5.55
N PRO A 4 -24.27 -12.75 -6.27
CA PRO A 4 -23.62 -12.00 -7.36
C PRO A 4 -22.40 -11.22 -6.87
N ILE A 5 -22.41 -10.70 -5.63
CA ILE A 5 -21.26 -9.98 -5.04
C ILE A 5 -20.07 -10.93 -4.88
N ALA A 6 -20.32 -12.13 -4.34
CA ALA A 6 -19.29 -13.15 -4.18
C ALA A 6 -18.70 -13.57 -5.55
N THR A 7 -19.56 -13.70 -6.56
CA THR A 7 -19.15 -14.07 -7.93
C THR A 7 -18.26 -13.00 -8.56
N HIS A 8 -18.65 -11.73 -8.50
CA HIS A 8 -17.85 -10.64 -9.04
C HIS A 8 -16.54 -10.43 -8.26
N THR A 9 -16.57 -10.60 -6.94
CA THR A 9 -15.36 -10.52 -6.11
C THR A 9 -14.37 -11.63 -6.46
N ALA A 10 -14.84 -12.87 -6.63
CA ALA A 10 -13.98 -13.98 -7.02
C ALA A 10 -13.34 -13.76 -8.41
N ALA A 11 -14.11 -13.28 -9.38
CA ALA A 11 -13.59 -12.93 -10.70
C ALA A 11 -12.54 -11.82 -10.64
N LEU A 12 -12.74 -10.81 -9.78
CA LEU A 12 -11.80 -9.72 -9.57
C LEU A 12 -10.48 -10.21 -8.96
N VAL A 13 -10.56 -11.07 -7.94
CA VAL A 13 -9.38 -11.67 -7.31
C VAL A 13 -8.60 -12.51 -8.32
N ALA A 14 -9.28 -13.33 -9.12
CA ALA A 14 -8.62 -14.12 -10.16
C ALA A 14 -7.89 -13.22 -11.19
N ALA A 15 -8.53 -12.12 -11.62
CA ALA A 15 -7.92 -11.16 -12.54
C ALA A 15 -6.72 -10.42 -11.94
N LEU A 16 -6.77 -10.06 -10.65
CA LEU A 16 -5.65 -9.45 -9.94
C LEU A 16 -4.49 -10.44 -9.78
N MET A 17 -4.78 -11.69 -9.43
CA MET A 17 -3.77 -12.73 -9.25
C MET A 17 -3.05 -13.10 -10.56
N GLY A 18 -3.76 -13.02 -11.69
CA GLY A 18 -3.20 -13.23 -13.03
C GLY A 18 -2.63 -11.97 -13.70
N SER A 19 -2.57 -10.83 -12.99
CA SER A 19 -2.12 -9.56 -13.56
C SER A 19 -0.59 -9.49 -13.70
N GLU A 20 -0.12 -8.68 -14.67
CA GLU A 20 1.30 -8.39 -14.81
C GLU A 20 1.86 -7.69 -13.57
N GLU A 21 1.07 -6.83 -12.93
CA GLU A 21 1.47 -6.11 -11.72
C GLU A 21 1.74 -7.08 -10.56
N MET A 22 0.89 -8.11 -10.39
CA MET A 22 1.12 -9.16 -9.40
C MET A 22 2.37 -9.98 -9.73
N ALA A 23 2.60 -10.31 -11.01
CA ALA A 23 3.80 -11.01 -11.44
C ALA A 23 5.07 -10.19 -11.18
N ARG A 24 5.07 -8.89 -11.49
CA ARG A 24 6.18 -7.96 -11.22
C ARG A 24 6.43 -7.80 -9.72
N MET A 25 5.38 -7.72 -8.92
CA MET A 25 5.48 -7.66 -7.46
C MET A 25 6.17 -8.91 -6.91
N ARG A 26 5.75 -10.12 -7.30
CA ARG A 26 6.39 -11.37 -6.87
C ARG A 26 7.85 -11.47 -7.31
N ALA A 27 8.16 -11.02 -8.53
CA ALA A 27 9.53 -11.01 -9.03
C ALA A 27 10.42 -10.04 -8.21
N ALA A 28 9.87 -8.89 -7.81
CA ALA A 28 10.58 -7.94 -6.95
C ALA A 28 10.77 -8.46 -5.52
N GLU A 29 9.78 -9.17 -4.96
CA GLU A 29 9.90 -9.86 -3.66
C GLU A 29 11.03 -10.89 -3.71
N ALA A 30 11.00 -11.80 -4.70
CA ALA A 30 12.03 -12.80 -4.88
C ALA A 30 13.43 -12.17 -5.05
N ARG A 31 13.53 -11.03 -5.72
CA ARG A 31 14.80 -10.31 -5.83
C ARG A 31 15.32 -9.82 -4.49
N VAL A 32 14.45 -9.24 -3.65
CA VAL A 32 14.84 -8.80 -2.30
C VAL A 32 15.29 -9.99 -1.45
N GLU A 33 14.59 -11.12 -1.54
CA GLU A 33 14.95 -12.35 -0.80
C GLU A 33 16.30 -12.92 -1.22
N ASN A 34 16.64 -12.85 -2.51
CA ASN A 34 17.90 -13.35 -3.05
C ASN A 34 19.08 -12.38 -2.87
N GLU A 35 18.85 -11.16 -2.38
CA GLU A 35 19.89 -10.15 -2.11
C GLU A 35 20.05 -9.95 -0.58
N PRO A 36 21.06 -10.56 0.07
CA PRO A 36 21.15 -10.59 1.54
C PRO A 36 21.15 -9.21 2.21
N ALA A 37 21.78 -8.22 1.57
CA ALA A 37 21.80 -6.84 2.05
C ALA A 37 20.40 -6.20 2.00
N ALA A 38 19.67 -6.39 0.90
CA ALA A 38 18.31 -5.90 0.75
C ALA A 38 17.35 -6.59 1.74
N ALA A 39 17.42 -7.92 1.87
CA ALA A 39 16.63 -8.67 2.85
C ALA A 39 16.90 -8.19 4.29
N ALA A 40 18.16 -7.94 4.65
CA ALA A 40 18.51 -7.41 5.97
C ALA A 40 17.96 -5.98 6.20
N CYS A 41 18.04 -5.10 5.19
CA CYS A 41 17.45 -3.76 5.26
C CYS A 41 15.93 -3.81 5.41
N LEU A 42 15.24 -4.63 4.62
CA LEU A 42 13.78 -4.77 4.67
C LEU A 42 13.33 -5.29 6.04
N ARG A 43 14.00 -6.31 6.60
CA ARG A 43 13.69 -6.83 7.94
C ARG A 43 13.81 -5.76 9.02
N ARG A 44 14.89 -4.97 9.03
CA ARG A 44 15.08 -3.88 10.00
C ARG A 44 13.98 -2.83 9.89
N TYR A 45 13.55 -2.51 8.67
CA TYR A 45 12.41 -1.63 8.44
C TYR A 45 11.11 -2.21 9.01
N LEU A 46 10.82 -3.48 8.76
CA LEU A 46 9.62 -4.15 9.28
C LEU A 46 9.63 -4.25 10.82
N GLU A 47 10.78 -4.51 11.42
CA GLU A 47 10.95 -4.49 12.89
C GLU A 47 10.69 -3.10 13.47
N ALA A 48 11.21 -2.03 12.84
CA ALA A 48 10.95 -0.66 13.26
C ALA A 48 9.47 -0.28 13.10
N GLN A 49 8.83 -0.73 12.02
CA GLN A 49 7.40 -0.52 11.78
C GLN A 49 6.56 -1.22 12.85
N GLY A 50 6.86 -2.49 13.16
CA GLY A 50 6.18 -3.25 14.22
C GLY A 50 6.37 -2.60 15.59
N GLY A 51 7.58 -2.14 15.90
CA GLY A 51 7.87 -1.42 17.15
C GLY A 51 7.08 -0.11 17.28
N TYR A 52 7.00 0.68 16.20
CA TYR A 52 6.20 1.91 16.19
C TYR A 52 4.70 1.64 16.28
N ALA A 53 4.20 0.63 15.56
CA ALA A 53 2.79 0.24 15.60
C ALA A 53 2.38 -0.24 17.01
N ALA A 54 3.26 -0.93 17.73
CA ALA A 54 3.01 -1.36 19.11
C ALA A 54 3.09 -0.21 20.13
N ASN A 55 3.95 0.78 19.89
CA ASN A 55 4.11 1.94 20.78
C ASN A 55 4.48 3.20 19.98
N PRO A 56 3.48 3.98 19.52
CA PRO A 56 3.69 5.11 18.64
C PRO A 56 4.25 6.31 19.40
N THR A 57 5.57 6.40 19.47
CA THR A 57 6.31 7.51 20.07
C THR A 57 7.05 8.33 19.00
N ALA A 58 7.42 9.58 19.34
CA ALA A 58 8.23 10.41 18.44
C ALA A 58 9.59 9.76 18.13
N GLU A 59 10.22 9.12 19.12
CA GLU A 59 11.46 8.37 18.93
C GLU A 59 11.24 7.14 18.03
N GLY A 60 10.13 6.42 18.20
CA GLY A 60 9.74 5.31 17.34
C GLY A 60 9.52 5.74 15.89
N ALA A 61 8.87 6.89 15.67
CA ALA A 61 8.71 7.49 14.35
C ALA A 61 10.07 7.86 13.73
N GLY A 62 10.99 8.41 14.53
CA GLY A 62 12.36 8.69 14.09
C GLY A 62 13.13 7.44 13.65
N ARG A 63 13.04 6.35 14.44
CA ARG A 63 13.65 5.05 14.11
C ARG A 63 13.05 4.44 12.85
N LEU A 64 11.72 4.47 12.72
CA LEU A 64 11.02 3.99 11.52
C LEU A 64 11.44 4.78 10.28
N SER A 65 11.47 6.11 10.37
CA SER A 65 11.90 6.98 9.28
C SER A 65 13.34 6.68 8.84
N ALA A 66 14.28 6.57 9.79
CA ALA A 66 15.67 6.22 9.49
C ALA A 66 15.80 4.83 8.84
N ALA A 67 15.03 3.84 9.30
CA ALA A 67 15.04 2.51 8.71
C ALA A 67 14.48 2.52 7.28
N LEU A 68 13.42 3.30 7.03
CA LEU A 68 12.84 3.49 5.69
C LEU A 68 13.84 4.16 4.73
N GLU A 69 14.56 5.18 5.19
CA GLU A 69 15.61 5.87 4.40
C GLU A 69 16.73 4.92 3.96
N VAL A 70 17.18 4.05 4.85
CA VAL A 70 18.19 3.03 4.51
C VAL A 70 17.62 1.98 3.56
N ALA A 71 16.37 1.55 3.78
CA ALA A 71 15.72 0.55 2.94
C ALA A 71 15.51 1.06 1.51
N ARG A 72 14.99 2.28 1.33
CA ARG A 72 14.72 2.85 -0.01
C ARG A 72 15.99 3.10 -0.83
N ALA A 73 17.15 3.21 -0.19
CA ALA A 73 18.43 3.32 -0.88
C ALA A 73 18.87 2.00 -1.55
N GLN A 74 18.29 0.86 -1.17
CA GLN A 74 18.56 -0.42 -1.81
C GLN A 74 17.77 -0.55 -3.13
N PRO A 75 18.42 -0.76 -4.28
CA PRO A 75 17.74 -0.83 -5.59
C PRO A 75 16.64 -1.89 -5.66
N ALA A 76 16.85 -3.06 -5.04
CA ALA A 76 15.85 -4.13 -5.00
C ALA A 76 14.59 -3.72 -4.21
N ILE A 77 14.76 -3.00 -3.10
CA ILE A 77 13.65 -2.49 -2.28
C ILE A 77 12.93 -1.37 -3.02
N ALA A 78 13.64 -0.44 -3.66
CA ALA A 78 13.02 0.61 -4.47
C ALA A 78 12.16 0.01 -5.60
N THR A 79 12.65 -1.04 -6.25
CA THR A 79 11.89 -1.79 -7.26
C THR A 79 10.64 -2.45 -6.66
N LEU A 80 10.77 -3.08 -5.49
CA LEU A 80 9.65 -3.67 -4.77
C LEU A 80 8.58 -2.62 -4.41
N MET A 81 8.99 -1.47 -3.89
CA MET A 81 8.06 -0.38 -3.55
C MET A 81 7.32 0.13 -4.79
N ALA A 82 8.01 0.29 -5.93
CA ALA A 82 7.36 0.67 -7.18
C ALA A 82 6.36 -0.37 -7.67
N ALA A 83 6.71 -1.67 -7.58
CA ALA A 83 5.81 -2.75 -7.95
C ALA A 83 4.57 -2.82 -7.03
N GLN A 84 4.74 -2.58 -5.72
CA GLN A 84 3.64 -2.48 -4.77
C GLN A 84 2.70 -1.31 -5.09
N GLN A 85 3.23 -0.13 -5.44
CA GLN A 85 2.42 1.02 -5.86
C GLN A 85 1.62 0.74 -7.13
N ALA A 86 2.24 0.09 -8.12
CA ALA A 86 1.55 -0.30 -9.35
C ALA A 86 0.42 -1.31 -9.08
N LEU A 87 0.68 -2.32 -8.25
CA LEU A 87 -0.33 -3.29 -7.84
C LEU A 87 -1.47 -2.63 -7.06
N LEU A 88 -1.17 -1.69 -6.15
CA LEU A 88 -2.20 -0.96 -5.41
C LEU A 88 -3.11 -0.15 -6.36
N ALA A 89 -2.54 0.54 -7.34
CA ALA A 89 -3.33 1.28 -8.35
C ALA A 89 -4.23 0.33 -9.16
N ARG A 90 -3.73 -0.86 -9.49
CA ARG A 90 -4.52 -1.90 -10.16
C ARG A 90 -5.67 -2.40 -9.27
N VAL A 91 -5.42 -2.64 -7.98
CA VAL A 91 -6.44 -3.02 -6.99
C VAL A 91 -7.52 -1.94 -6.87
N GLN A 92 -7.15 -0.67 -6.79
CA GLN A 92 -8.10 0.45 -6.71
C GLN A 92 -8.99 0.55 -7.96
N THR A 93 -8.40 0.34 -9.15
CA THR A 93 -9.13 0.29 -10.41
C THR A 93 -10.11 -0.89 -10.43
N ALA A 94 -9.66 -2.04 -9.96
CA ALA A 94 -10.46 -3.26 -9.87
C ALA A 94 -11.63 -3.09 -8.88
N GLN A 95 -11.40 -2.50 -7.70
CA GLN A 95 -12.45 -2.18 -6.72
C GLN A 95 -13.49 -1.21 -7.29
N THR A 96 -13.05 -0.19 -8.03
CA THR A 96 -13.96 0.75 -8.70
C THR A 96 -14.84 0.05 -9.74
N ALA A 97 -14.28 -0.89 -10.50
CA ALA A 97 -15.02 -1.68 -11.47
C ALA A 97 -16.03 -2.61 -10.78
N LEU A 98 -15.65 -3.23 -9.65
CA LEU A 98 -16.54 -4.06 -8.83
C LEU A 98 -17.73 -3.25 -8.33
N TRP A 99 -17.51 -2.08 -7.74
CA TRP A 99 -18.57 -1.19 -7.23
C TRP A 99 -19.59 -0.84 -8.32
N ARG A 100 -19.10 -0.44 -9.51
CA ARG A 100 -19.98 -0.18 -10.67
C ARG A 100 -20.78 -1.42 -11.07
N ALA A 101 -20.16 -2.60 -11.08
CA ALA A 101 -20.83 -3.85 -11.48
C ALA A 101 -21.95 -4.27 -10.51
N ILE A 102 -21.80 -3.98 -9.22
CA ILE A 102 -22.81 -4.29 -8.19
C ILE A 102 -23.82 -3.15 -7.97
N GLY A 103 -23.76 -2.08 -8.78
CA GLY A 103 -24.68 -0.94 -8.69
C GLY A 103 -24.45 -0.02 -7.50
N VAL A 104 -23.28 -0.09 -6.88
CA VAL A 104 -22.84 0.83 -5.82
C VAL A 104 -22.01 1.92 -6.50
N GLU A 105 -22.51 3.16 -6.53
CA GLU A 105 -21.60 4.27 -6.84
C GLU A 105 -20.60 4.40 -5.68
N PRO A 106 -19.28 4.46 -5.95
CA PRO A 106 -18.36 4.91 -4.94
C PRO A 106 -18.80 6.32 -4.53
N ASP A 107 -19.34 6.42 -3.33
CA ASP A 107 -19.52 7.71 -2.69
C ASP A 107 -18.18 8.43 -2.84
N ARG A 108 -18.21 9.64 -3.43
CA ARG A 108 -17.00 10.46 -3.53
C ARG A 108 -16.40 10.47 -2.13
N GLY A 109 -15.19 9.91 -2.02
CA GLY A 109 -14.63 9.49 -0.75
C GLY A 109 -14.65 10.58 0.31
N CYS A 110 -14.46 10.18 1.57
CA CYS A 110 -14.16 11.04 2.71
C CYS A 110 -13.80 12.46 2.28
N ALA A 111 -14.72 13.40 2.48
CA ALA A 111 -14.49 14.79 2.14
C ALA A 111 -13.10 15.20 2.67
N PRO A 112 -12.26 15.89 1.88
CA PRO A 112 -11.08 16.53 2.46
C PRO A 112 -11.56 17.39 3.63
N PRO A 113 -10.84 17.45 4.76
CA PRO A 113 -11.21 18.36 5.84
C PRO A 113 -11.40 19.76 5.24
N PRO A 114 -12.38 20.55 5.72
CA PRO A 114 -12.62 21.88 5.18
C PRO A 114 -11.30 22.64 5.17
N SER A 115 -10.86 22.99 3.96
CA SER A 115 -9.69 23.82 3.77
C SER A 115 -10.01 25.19 4.35
N GLY A 116 -9.38 25.51 5.47
CA GLY A 116 -9.22 26.89 5.96
C GLY A 116 -10.49 27.58 6.45
N THR A 117 -10.79 27.44 7.74
CA THR A 117 -11.14 28.62 8.53
C THR A 117 -9.84 29.23 9.04
N ALA A 118 -9.48 30.39 8.51
CA ALA A 118 -8.44 31.23 9.11
C ALA A 118 -8.78 31.51 10.58
N PRO A 119 -7.80 31.57 11.50
CA PRO A 119 -8.06 32.05 12.85
C PRO A 119 -8.53 33.51 12.79
N PRO A 120 -9.55 33.93 13.58
CA PRO A 120 -9.85 35.34 13.69
C PRO A 120 -8.65 36.04 14.33
N THR A 121 -8.05 36.96 13.60
CA THR A 121 -7.17 37.99 14.15
C THR A 121 -7.95 38.76 15.20
N ALA A 122 -7.64 38.54 16.48
CA ALA A 122 -8.14 39.38 17.56
C ALA A 122 -7.34 40.70 17.55
N LEU A 123 -8.07 41.80 17.35
CA LEU A 123 -7.67 43.15 17.78
C LEU A 123 -8.02 43.31 19.26
#